data_AF-A0A3S2XN67-F1
#
_entry.id   AF-A0A3S2XN67-F1
#
_cell.length_a   1.000
_cell.length_b   1.000
_cell.length_c   1.000
_cell.angle_alpha   90.00
_cell.angle_beta   90.00
_cell.angle_gamma   90.00
#
_symmetry.space_group_name_H-M   'P 1'
#
loop_
_entity.id
_entity.type
_entity.pdbx_description
1 polymer ?
#
loop_
_entity_poly.entity_id
_entity_poly.type
_entity_poly.pdbx_seq_one_letter_code
_entity_poly.pdbx_strand_id
1 'polypeptide(L)' 'MQVVMLQMVANVISDVPDGARDEIIMLLYAVSKDTSTQAQNLKAAFGEWCWLIYTAHGNVVEILDVGCAR' A
#
# COMPACT_ATOMS: atom_id res chain seq x y z
N MET A 1 -1.62 1.71 14.96
CA MET A 1 -0.76 1.51 13.77
C MET A 1 -0.42 2.87 13.18
N GLN A 2 0.82 3.08 12.76
CA GLN A 2 1.28 4.27 12.07
C GLN A 2 1.61 3.89 10.61
N VAL A 3 0.97 4.53 9.64
CA VAL A 3 1.32 4.37 8.23
C VAL A 3 2.37 5.42 7.91
N VAL A 4 3.54 4.99 7.44
CA VAL A 4 4.59 5.90 6.98
C VAL A 4 4.70 5.72 5.47
N MET A 5 4.45 6.81 4.75
CA MET A 5 4.50 6.81 3.30
C MET A 5 5.72 7.62 2.86
N LEU A 6 6.54 7.03 2.00
CA LEU A 6 7.63 7.77 1.35
C LEU A 6 7.01 8.85 0.46
N GLN A 7 7.61 10.05 0.45
CA GLN A 7 7.07 11.21 -0.27
C GLN A 7 6.90 10.96 -1.78
N MET A 8 7.74 10.10 -2.36
CA MET A 8 7.63 9.57 -3.73
C MET A 8 6.29 8.85 -3.95
N VAL A 9 5.87 8.01 -3.00
CA VAL A 9 4.63 7.22 -3.09
C VAL A 9 3.39 8.10 -2.95
N ALA A 10 3.46 9.16 -2.13
CA ALA A 10 2.36 10.12 -1.99
C ALA A 10 2.04 10.84 -3.31
N ASN A 11 3.08 11.15 -4.10
CA ASN A 11 2.90 11.72 -5.43
C ASN A 11 2.23 10.72 -6.39
N VAL A 12 2.64 9.45 -6.35
CA VAL A 12 2.07 8.43 -7.25
C VAL A 12 0.63 8.04 -6.89
N ILE A 13 0.25 8.03 -5.60
CA ILE A 13 -1.17 7.82 -5.19
C ILE A 13 -2.11 8.89 -5.78
N SER A 14 -1.60 10.10 -6.00
CA SER A 14 -2.39 11.17 -6.62
C SER A 14 -2.67 10.89 -8.10
N ASP A 15 -1.79 10.12 -8.76
CA ASP A 15 -1.93 9.68 -10.16
C ASP A 15 -2.74 8.38 -10.30
N VAL A 16 -3.06 7.71 -9.18
CA VAL A 16 -3.91 6.50 -9.16
C VAL A 16 -5.40 6.90 -9.25
N PRO A 17 -6.19 6.25 -10.12
CA PRO A 17 -7.63 6.48 -10.24
C PRO A 17 -8.36 6.29 -8.89
N ASP A 18 -9.40 7.08 -8.63
CA ASP A 18 -10.09 7.08 -7.33
C ASP A 18 -10.55 5.68 -6.88
N GLY A 19 -11.06 4.85 -7.79
CA GLY A 19 -11.48 3.47 -7.45
C GLY A 19 -10.32 2.59 -6.99
N ALA A 20 -9.11 2.80 -7.52
CA ALA A 20 -7.91 2.09 -7.13
C ALA A 20 -7.32 2.65 -5.81
N ARG A 21 -7.59 3.92 -5.48
CA ARG A 21 -7.24 4.53 -4.20
C ARG A 21 -8.02 3.91 -3.03
N ASP A 22 -9.31 3.62 -3.22
CA ASP A 22 -10.14 2.98 -2.19
C ASP A 22 -9.66 1.56 -1.88
N GLU A 23 -9.18 0.82 -2.89
CA GLU A 23 -8.59 -0.51 -2.71
C GLU A 23 -7.28 -0.45 -1.89
N ILE A 24 -6.41 0.53 -2.15
CA ILE A 24 -5.20 0.74 -1.33
C ILE A 24 -5.58 1.01 0.13
N ILE A 25 -6.58 1.86 0.39
CA ILE A 25 -7.04 2.17 1.75
C ILE A 25 -7.56 0.90 2.43
N MET A 26 -8.36 0.08 1.75
CA MET A 26 -8.85 -1.19 2.29
C MET A 26 -7.71 -2.16 2.62
N LEU A 27 -6.69 -2.22 1.76
CA LEU A 27 -5.54 -3.10 1.96
C LEU A 27 -4.69 -2.66 3.15
N LEU A 28 -4.42 -1.36 3.27
CA LEU A 28 -3.75 -0.78 4.44
C LEU A 28 -4.55 -1.00 5.72
N TYR A 29 -5.88 -0.88 5.66
CA TYR A 29 -6.76 -1.15 6.79
C TYR A 29 -6.74 -2.64 7.19
N ALA A 30 -6.73 -3.57 6.24
CA ALA A 30 -6.61 -5.00 6.52
C ALA A 30 -5.28 -5.34 7.20
N VAL A 31 -4.17 -4.82 6.66
CA VAL A 31 -2.83 -4.97 7.26
C VAL A 31 -2.79 -4.34 8.65
N SER A 32 -3.52 -3.25 8.89
CA SER A 32 -3.61 -2.61 10.21
C SER A 32 -4.24 -3.43 11.30
N LYS A 33 -5.13 -4.36 10.91
CA LYS A 33 -5.74 -5.29 11.85
C LYS A 33 -4.83 -6.47 12.17
N ASP A 34 -3.83 -6.71 11.33
CA ASP A 34 -2.86 -7.79 11.50
C ASP A 34 -1.50 -7.24 11.93
N THR A 35 -1.46 -6.74 13.17
CA THR A 35 -0.23 -6.25 13.82
C THR A 35 0.75 -7.36 14.18
N SER A 36 0.36 -8.63 14.00
CA SER A 36 1.22 -9.79 14.21
C SER A 36 2.12 -10.08 13.01
N THR A 37 1.74 -9.57 11.84
CA THR A 37 2.45 -9.85 10.58
C THR A 37 3.71 -9.01 10.47
N GLN A 38 4.85 -9.67 10.55
CA GLN A 38 6.15 -9.13 10.16
C GLN A 38 6.49 -9.71 8.79
N ALA A 39 6.33 -8.90 7.74
CA ALA A 39 6.51 -9.36 6.37
C ALA A 39 7.15 -8.25 5.53
N GLN A 40 8.18 -8.62 4.77
CA GLN A 40 8.96 -7.72 3.95
C GLN A 40 8.60 -7.88 2.47
N ASN A 41 8.56 -6.78 1.73
CA ASN A 41 8.36 -6.74 0.28
C ASN A 41 7.06 -7.46 -0.18
N LEU A 42 5.98 -7.27 0.56
CA LEU A 42 4.66 -7.75 0.16
C LEU A 42 4.21 -7.03 -1.10
N LYS A 43 3.78 -7.79 -2.09
CA LYS A 43 3.23 -7.29 -3.35
C LYS A 43 1.74 -7.59 -3.40
N ALA A 44 0.93 -6.56 -3.49
CA ALA A 44 -0.49 -6.68 -3.76
C ALA A 44 -0.78 -6.14 -5.15
N ALA A 45 -1.43 -6.94 -5.99
CA ALA A 45 -2.07 -6.45 -7.20
C ALA A 45 -3.50 -6.03 -6.87
N PHE A 46 -3.93 -4.90 -7.39
CA PHE A 46 -5.27 -4.34 -7.18
C PHE A 46 -5.69 -3.60 -8.46
N GLY A 47 -7.00 -3.52 -8.73
CA GLY A 47 -7.49 -3.32 -10.10
C GLY A 47 -6.91 -4.31 -11.12
N GLU A 48 -7.20 -4.12 -12.41
CA GLU A 48 -6.62 -5.01 -13.45
C GLU A 48 -5.12 -4.77 -13.69
N TRP A 49 -4.59 -3.61 -13.31
CA TRP A 49 -3.24 -3.17 -13.70
C TRP A 49 -2.47 -2.38 -12.66
N CYS A 50 -2.90 -2.35 -11.39
CA CYS A 50 -2.20 -1.63 -10.33
C CYS A 50 -1.49 -2.56 -9.35
N TRP A 51 -0.43 -2.05 -8.72
CA TRP A 51 0.34 -2.77 -7.72
C TRP A 51 0.74 -1.88 -6.55
N LEU A 52 0.89 -2.50 -5.39
CA LEU A 52 1.39 -1.91 -4.15
C LEU A 52 2.49 -2.81 -3.61
N ILE A 53 3.66 -2.24 -3.36
CA ILE A 53 4.77 -2.89 -2.65
C ILE A 53 4.88 -2.24 -1.29
N TYR A 54 4.80 -3.04 -0.23
CA TYR A 54 4.92 -2.55 1.13
C TYR A 54 5.63 -3.56 2.02
N THR A 55 6.07 -3.05 3.17
CA THR A 55 6.64 -3.84 4.24
C THR A 55 5.88 -3.53 5.52
N ALA A 56 5.56 -4.58 6.28
CA ALA A 56 4.89 -4.48 7.57
C ALA A 56 5.84 -4.92 8.69
N HIS A 57 6.03 -4.04 9.67
CA HIS A 57 6.87 -4.27 10.83
C HIS A 57 6.11 -3.90 12.11
N GLY A 58 5.37 -4.89 12.64
CA GLY A 58 4.56 -4.72 13.84
C GLY A 58 3.45 -3.69 13.64
N ASN A 59 3.62 -2.51 14.24
CA ASN A 59 2.64 -1.43 14.16
C ASN A 59 2.92 -0.40 13.05
N VAL A 60 3.94 -0.64 12.22
CA VAL A 60 4.32 0.26 11.12
C VAL A 60 4.14 -0.46 9.78
N VAL A 61 3.49 0.24 8.85
CA VAL A 61 3.44 -0.15 7.43
C VAL A 61 4.21 0.89 6.63
N GLU A 62 5.22 0.43 5.91
CA GLU A 62 6.06 1.23 5.02
C GLU A 62 5.70 0.89 3.58
N ILE A 63 5.19 1.86 2.84
CA ILE A 63 4.91 1.69 1.41
C ILE A 63 6.17 2.01 0.62
N LEU A 64 6.65 1.04 -0.14
CA LEU A 64 7.89 1.10 -0.91
C LEU A 64 7.65 1.57 -2.33
N ASP A 65 6.54 1.12 -2.95
CA ASP A 65 6.18 1.47 -4.32
C ASP A 65 4.67 1.31 -4.54
N VAL A 66 4.12 2.10 -5.45
CA VAL A 66 2.73 1.99 -5.91
C VAL A 66 2.69 2.42 -7.36
N GLY A 67 1.88 1.77 -8.18
CA GLY A 67 1.73 2.18 -9.58
C GLY A 67 0.58 1.50 -10.28
N CYS A 68 0.25 2.01 -11.47
CA CYS A 68 -0.69 1.41 -12.40
C CYS A 68 -0.07 1.43 -13.79
N ALA A 69 0.00 0.28 -14.46
CA ALA A 69 0.55 0.15 -15.81
C ALA A 69 -0.60 -0.07 -16.78
N ARG A 70 -1.02 0.97 -17.48
CA ARG A 70 -2.02 0.79 -18.54
C ARG A 70 -1.47 -0.03 -19.71
#